data_AF-A0A800IIT9-F1
#
_entry.id   AF-A0A800IIT9-F1
#
_cell.length_a   1.000
_cell.length_b   1.000
_cell.length_c   1.000
_cell.angle_alpha   90.00
_cell.angle_beta   90.00
_cell.angle_gamma   90.00
#
_symmetry.space_group_name_H-M   'P 1'
#
loop_
_entity.id
_entity.type
_entity.pdbx_description
1 polymer ?
#
loop_
_entity_poly.entity_id
_entity_poly.type
_entity_poly.pdbx_seq_one_letter_code
_entity_poly.pdbx_strand_id
1 'polypeptide(L)'
;MSIRIRYGKLDGGGGLCRYRDEYHIVINKRLDIDGRIEVMARVFARFPLDDVFLIPAIREAIDQYKDSASESLLDDLETSAGSEENP
;
A
#
# COMPACT_ATOMS: atom_id res chain seq x y z
N MET A 1 0.09 -3.27 -15.41
CA MET A 1 -0.26 -3.66 -14.03
C MET A 1 -1.70 -3.22 -13.80
N SER A 2 -2.61 -4.12 -13.45
CA SER A 2 -4.00 -3.79 -13.10
C SER A 2 -4.21 -3.98 -11.61
N ILE A 3 -4.88 -3.04 -10.97
CA ILE A 3 -5.20 -3.08 -9.54
C ILE A 3 -6.73 -3.03 -9.41
N ARG A 4 -7.33 -3.97 -8.68
CA ARG A 4 -8.77 -3.98 -8.43
C ARG A 4 -9.09 -3.41 -7.05
N ILE A 5 -10.12 -2.57 -6.96
CA ILE A 5 -10.62 -2.07 -5.67
C ILE A 5 -11.81 -2.92 -5.21
N ARG A 6 -11.81 -3.35 -3.95
CA ARG A 6 -12.85 -4.16 -3.33
C ARG A 6 -13.27 -3.56 -1.99
N TYR A 7 -14.57 -3.52 -1.72
CA TYR A 7 -15.11 -3.09 -0.44
C TYR A 7 -15.54 -4.31 0.39
N GLY A 8 -15.11 -4.39 1.65
CA GLY A 8 -15.37 -5.52 2.54
C GLY A 8 -15.72 -5.11 3.97
N LYS A 9 -16.16 -6.08 4.79
CA LYS A 9 -16.15 -5.93 6.25
C LYS A 9 -14.78 -6.39 6.73
N LEU A 10 -14.03 -5.50 7.37
CA LEU A 10 -12.72 -5.80 7.94
C LEU A 10 -12.66 -5.27 9.37
N ASP A 11 -11.74 -5.82 10.14
CA ASP A 11 -11.44 -5.35 11.50
C ASP A 11 -10.45 -4.16 11.50
N GLY A 12 -9.77 -3.90 10.37
CA GLY A 12 -8.93 -2.72 10.11
C GLY A 12 -9.46 -1.82 9.00
N GLY A 13 -8.74 -0.75 8.66
CA GLY A 13 -9.14 0.21 7.62
C GLY A 13 -9.10 -0.35 6.18
N GLY A 14 -8.17 -1.26 5.91
CA GLY A 14 -7.94 -1.80 4.57
C GLY A 14 -6.46 -1.80 4.21
N GLY A 15 -6.14 -2.02 2.93
CA GLY A 15 -4.76 -2.02 2.44
C GLY A 15 -4.59 -2.73 1.10
N LEU A 16 -3.32 -2.93 0.73
CA LEU A 16 -2.93 -3.66 -0.48
C LEU A 16 -2.77 -5.15 -0.15
N CYS A 17 -3.36 -6.00 -0.99
CA CYS A 17 -3.23 -7.45 -0.91
C CYS A 17 -2.96 -8.01 -2.31
N ARG A 18 -2.25 -9.14 -2.39
CA ARG A 18 -2.04 -9.89 -3.62
C ARG A 18 -2.77 -11.23 -3.52
N TYR A 19 -3.61 -11.52 -4.51
CA TYR A 19 -4.34 -12.79 -4.59
C TYR A 19 -4.32 -13.30 -6.03
N ARG A 20 -3.83 -14.53 -6.23
CA ARG A 20 -3.67 -15.15 -7.57
C ARG A 20 -2.97 -14.22 -8.57
N ASP A 21 -1.85 -13.65 -8.15
CA ASP A 21 -1.03 -12.72 -8.93
C ASP A 21 -1.72 -11.40 -9.35
N GLU A 22 -2.92 -11.13 -8.83
CA GLU A 22 -3.62 -9.87 -9.01
C GLU A 22 -3.54 -9.00 -7.75
N TYR A 23 -3.17 -7.73 -7.95
CA TYR A 23 -3.18 -6.73 -6.89
C TYR A 23 -4.60 -6.25 -6.60
N HIS A 24 -4.94 -6.20 -5.31
CA HIS A 24 -6.23 -5.79 -4.80
C HIS A 24 -6.05 -4.74 -3.72
N ILE A 25 -6.77 -3.62 -3.84
CA ILE A 25 -6.95 -2.65 -2.76
C ILE A 25 -8.25 -3.02 -2.06
N VAL A 26 -8.15 -3.46 -0.82
CA VAL A 26 -9.32 -3.80 -0.01
C VAL A 26 -9.60 -2.64 0.93
N ILE A 27 -10.83 -2.15 0.91
CA ILE A 27 -11.28 -1.00 1.71
C ILE A 27 -12.37 -1.46 2.64
N ASN A 28 -12.27 -1.10 3.92
CA ASN A 28 -13.33 -1.33 4.87
C ASN A 28 -14.53 -0.46 4.53
N LYS A 29 -15.66 -1.09 4.22
CA LYS A 29 -16.89 -0.42 3.80
C LYS A 29 -17.50 0.47 4.90
N ARG A 30 -17.08 0.28 6.16
CA ARG A 30 -17.50 1.08 7.31
C ARG A 30 -16.78 2.44 7.39
N LEU A 31 -15.69 2.63 6.64
CA LEU A 31 -15.01 3.92 6.59
C LEU A 31 -15.88 4.97 5.90
N ASP A 32 -15.80 6.19 6.43
CA ASP A 32 -16.28 7.40 5.79
C ASP A 32 -15.39 7.78 4.60
N ILE A 33 -15.70 8.90 3.95
CA ILE A 33 -15.00 9.30 2.73
C ILE A 33 -13.51 9.58 3.01
N ASP A 34 -13.20 10.25 4.12
CA ASP A 34 -11.84 10.62 4.49
C ASP A 34 -11.00 9.39 4.81
N GLY A 35 -11.53 8.44 5.58
CA GLY A 35 -10.83 7.19 5.86
C GLY A 35 -10.59 6.36 4.60
N ARG A 36 -11.50 6.38 3.61
CA ARG A 36 -11.27 5.71 2.32
C ARG A 36 -10.17 6.38 1.52
N ILE A 37 -10.14 7.71 1.50
CA ILE A 37 -9.09 8.49 0.84
C ILE A 37 -7.74 8.18 1.48
N GLU A 38 -7.66 8.15 2.81
CA GLU A 38 -6.45 7.81 3.54
C GLU A 38 -5.92 6.42 3.15
N VAL A 39 -6.77 5.40 3.13
CA VAL A 39 -6.35 4.03 2.75
C VAL A 39 -5.82 4.00 1.31
N MET A 40 -6.51 4.67 0.38
CA MET A 40 -6.06 4.73 -1.01
C MET A 40 -4.74 5.48 -1.14
N ALA A 41 -4.60 6.64 -0.49
CA ALA A 41 -3.40 7.46 -0.54
C ALA A 41 -2.17 6.70 0.00
N ARG A 42 -2.31 6.05 1.16
CA ARG A 42 -1.26 5.20 1.75
C ARG A 42 -0.83 4.05 0.84
N VAL A 43 -1.79 3.44 0.14
CA VAL A 43 -1.48 2.35 -0.79
C VAL A 43 -0.79 2.88 -2.05
N PHE A 44 -1.29 3.97 -2.62
CA PHE A 44 -0.73 4.59 -3.82
C PHE A 44 0.67 5.16 -3.60
N ALA A 45 1.00 5.63 -2.40
CA ALA A 45 2.33 6.10 -2.05
C ALA A 45 3.44 5.05 -2.22
N ARG A 46 3.08 3.75 -2.26
CA ARG A 46 4.02 2.63 -2.44
C ARG A 46 4.31 2.31 -3.91
N PHE A 47 3.67 3.00 -4.86
CA PHE A 47 3.85 2.76 -6.29
C PHE A 47 4.61 3.91 -6.96
N PRO A 48 5.37 3.62 -8.03
CA PRO A 48 5.98 4.67 -8.84
C PRO A 48 4.89 5.40 -9.64
N LEU A 49 4.57 6.63 -9.22
CA LEU A 49 3.52 7.47 -9.82
C LEU A 49 4.08 8.75 -10.45
N ASP A 50 5.39 8.82 -10.64
CA ASP A 50 6.08 10.00 -11.18
C ASP A 50 5.70 10.27 -12.64
N ASP A 51 5.51 9.20 -13.42
CA ASP A 51 5.10 9.28 -14.83
C ASP A 51 3.58 9.29 -15.05
N VAL A 52 2.79 9.40 -13.97
CA VAL A 52 1.32 9.42 -14.03
C VAL A 52 0.81 10.84 -13.77
N PHE A 53 0.02 11.39 -14.69
CA PHE A 53 -0.66 12.66 -14.44
C PHE A 53 -1.71 12.49 -13.33
N LEU A 54 -1.55 13.26 -12.26
CA LEU A 54 -2.46 13.32 -11.13
C LEU A 54 -2.82 14.78 -10.89
N ILE A 55 -4.08 15.05 -10.53
CA ILE A 55 -4.51 16.37 -10.09
C ILE A 55 -3.68 16.76 -8.84
N PRO A 56 -3.21 18.02 -8.70
CA PRO A 56 -2.31 18.43 -7.62
C PRO A 56 -2.77 18.01 -6.22
N ALA A 57 -4.05 18.22 -5.90
CA ALA A 57 -4.63 17.82 -4.62
C ALA A 57 -4.54 16.30 -4.34
N ILE A 58 -4.64 15.46 -5.37
CA ILE A 58 -4.49 14.00 -5.23
C ILE A 58 -3.03 13.64 -4.99
N ARG A 59 -2.11 14.31 -5.71
CA ARG A 59 -0.67 14.10 -5.57
C ARG A 59 -0.21 14.49 -4.16
N GLU A 60 -0.63 15.64 -3.66
CA GLU A 60 -0.36 16.08 -2.29
C GLU A 60 -0.92 15.11 -1.24
N ALA A 61 -2.12 14.57 -1.43
CA ALA A 61 -2.71 13.59 -0.53
C ALA A 61 -1.89 12.29 -0.47
N ILE A 62 -1.32 11.85 -1.60
CA ILE A 62 -0.49 10.65 -1.67
C ILE A 62 0.91 10.92 -1.10
N ASP A 63 1.53 12.04 -1.45
CA ASP A 63 2.90 12.38 -1.06
C ASP A 63 3.07 12.51 0.46
N GLN A 64 2.01 12.89 1.19
CA GLN A 64 1.97 12.86 2.67
C GLN A 64 2.32 11.49 3.28
N TYR A 65 2.15 10.40 2.52
CA TYR A 65 2.42 9.04 2.99
C TYR A 65 3.70 8.43 2.39
N LYS A 66 4.44 9.14 1.53
CA LYS A 66 5.71 8.62 0.96
C LYS A 66 6.83 8.56 1.99
N ASP A 67 6.90 9.52 2.91
CA ASP A 67 7.94 9.59 3.94
C ASP A 67 7.80 8.49 5.01
N SER A 68 6.62 7.89 5.16
CA SER A 68 6.35 6.76 6.07
C SER A 68 6.44 5.38 5.38
N ALA A 69 6.65 5.33 4.06
CA ALA A 69 6.74 4.09 3.30
C ALA A 69 8.17 3.51 3.27
N SER A 70 9.19 4.35 3.53
CA SER A 70 10.60 3.99 3.55
C SER A 70 10.99 3.03 4.68
N GLU A 71 10.24 3.02 5.80
CA GLU A 71 10.46 2.07 6.90
C GLU A 71 9.96 0.64 6.57
N SER A 72 8.98 0.48 5.67
CA SER A 72 8.44 -0.85 5.33
C SER A 72 9.25 -1.64 4.28
N LEU A 73 10.22 -1.00 3.61
CA LEU A 73 11.12 -1.66 2.65
C LEU A 73 12.39 -2.21 3.31
N LEU A 74 12.68 -1.80 4.55
CA LEU A 74 13.82 -2.31 5.32
C LEU A 74 13.48 -3.64 6.03
N ASP A 75 12.22 -3.87 6.41
CA ASP A 75 11.77 -5.12 7.04
C ASP A 75 11.89 -6.35 6.13
N ASP A 76 11.83 -6.19 4.80
CA ASP A 76 11.92 -7.31 3.85
C ASP A 76 13.37 -7.76 3.58
N LEU A 77 14.38 -6.96 3.93
CA LEU A 77 15.80 -7.26 3.65
C LEU A 77 16.54 -7.94 4.81
N GLU A 78 15.99 -7.98 6.02
CA GLU A 78 16.67 -8.57 7.19
C GLU A 78 16.43 -10.08 7.41
N THR A 79 15.63 -10.78 6.58
CA THR A 79 15.39 -12.24 6.78
C THR A 79 16.25 -13.16 5.87
N SER A 80 17.25 -12.65 5.14
CA SER A 80 18.14 -13.53 4.34
C SER A 80 19.64 -13.29 4.55
N ALA A 81 20.15 -13.51 5.77
CA ALA A 81 21.52 -13.98 6.04
C ALA A 81 21.62 -14.45 7.50
N GLY A 82 22.05 -15.65 7.88
CA GLY A 82 22.71 -16.71 7.13
C GLY A 82 22.30 -18.09 7.64
N SER A 83 22.25 -19.03 6.69
CA SER A 83 22.65 -20.39 6.97
C SER A 83 24.17 -20.39 6.96
N GLU A 84 24.79 -20.63 8.11
CA GLU A 84 26.18 -21.12 8.16
C GLU A 84 26.14 -22.47 8.88
N GLU A 85 26.30 -23.50 8.04
CA GLU A 85 26.99 -24.76 8.27
C GLU A 85 27.31 -25.23 9.72
N ASN A 86 26.82 -26.45 9.96
CA ASN A 86 27.18 -27.40 11.01
C ASN A 86 28.70 -27.67 11.10
N PRO A 87 29.22 -28.00 12.29
CA PRO A 87 29.56 -29.40 12.56
C PRO A 87 28.94 -29.99 13.83
#